data_AF-A0A9P7FQL5-F1
#
_entry.id   AF-A0A9P7FQL5-F1
#
_cell.length_a   1.000
_cell.length_b   1.000
_cell.length_c   1.000
_cell.angle_alpha   90.00
_cell.angle_beta   90.00
_cell.angle_gamma   90.00
#
_symmetry.space_group_name_H-M   'P 1'
#
loop_
_entity.id
_entity.type
_entity.pdbx_description
1 polymer ?
#
loop_
_entity_poly.entity_id
_entity_poly.type
_entity_poly.pdbx_seq_one_letter_code
_entity_poly.pdbx_strand_id
1 'polypeptide(L)'
;MTTPLTVEEALSLHMEVKALQDREGISYAAAARELYLVEVAKHSSKVVAQEGFSKIMAQIEKHYPEQPIIEALNSNKGKGKENEA
;
A
#
# COMPACT_ATOMS: atom_id res chain seq x y z
N MET A 1 17.17 -15.76 -6.39
CA MET A 1 17.88 -15.94 -5.10
C MET A 1 17.55 -14.71 -4.26
N THR A 2 17.04 -14.89 -3.05
CA THR A 2 16.77 -13.77 -2.14
C THR A 2 18.10 -13.23 -1.62
N THR A 3 18.31 -11.93 -1.73
CA THR A 3 19.47 -11.27 -1.13
C THR A 3 19.40 -11.46 0.38
N PRO A 4 20.46 -11.96 1.03
CA PRO A 4 20.48 -12.05 2.49
C PRO A 4 20.44 -10.65 3.10
N LEU A 5 19.81 -10.53 4.27
CA LEU A 5 19.80 -9.29 5.04
C LEU A 5 21.23 -8.92 5.45
N THR A 6 21.52 -7.62 5.44
CA THR A 6 22.69 -7.07 6.10
C THR A 6 22.60 -7.25 7.62
N VAL A 7 23.73 -7.13 8.32
CA VAL A 7 23.78 -7.27 9.79
C VAL A 7 22.89 -6.22 10.48
N GLU A 8 22.88 -4.99 9.95
CA GLU A 8 22.05 -3.89 10.47
C GLU A 8 20.56 -4.20 10.32
N GLU A 9 20.13 -4.66 9.15
CA GLU A 9 18.73 -5.03 8.90
C GLU A 9 18.29 -6.21 9.80
N ALA A 10 19.17 -7.20 10.00
CA ALA A 10 18.88 -8.32 10.89
C ALA A 10 18.74 -7.88 12.35
N LEU A 11 19.57 -6.95 12.82
CA LEU A 11 19.48 -6.39 14.17
C LEU A 11 18.21 -5.55 14.34
N SER A 12 17.87 -4.71 13.36
CA SER A 12 16.64 -3.92 13.39
C SER A 12 15.41 -4.81 13.49
N LEU A 13 15.34 -5.85 12.64
CA LEU A 13 14.25 -6.82 12.68
C LEU A 13 14.19 -7.56 14.02
N HIS A 14 15.33 -7.93 14.59
CA HIS A 14 15.38 -8.56 15.91
C HIS A 14 14.79 -7.66 17.01
N MET A 15 15.12 -6.36 17.02
CA MET A 15 14.56 -5.42 17.98
C MET A 15 13.04 -5.29 17.86
N GLU A 16 12.51 -5.26 16.65
CA GLU A 16 11.07 -5.21 16.41
C GLU A 16 10.36 -6.47 16.93
N VAL A 17 10.92 -7.65 16.65
CA VAL A 17 10.39 -8.92 17.15
C VAL A 17 10.43 -8.94 18.68
N LYS A 18 11.54 -8.50 19.28
CA LYS A 18 11.69 -8.42 20.74
C LYS A 18 10.70 -7.44 21.38
N ALA A 19 10.53 -6.27 20.81
CA ALA A 19 9.56 -5.28 21.29
C ALA A 19 8.13 -5.84 21.26
N LEU A 20 7.75 -6.55 20.18
CA LEU A 20 6.44 -7.18 20.07
C LEU A 20 6.30 -8.36 21.05
N GLN A 21 7.35 -9.17 21.21
CA GLN A 21 7.38 -10.26 22.18
C GLN A 21 7.10 -9.76 23.59
N ASP A 22 7.80 -8.71 24.01
CA ASP A 22 7.73 -8.17 25.36
C ASP A 22 6.39 -7.43 25.59
N ARG A 23 5.83 -6.78 24.55
CA ARG A 23 4.54 -6.10 24.61
C ARG A 23 3.35 -7.05 24.73
N GLU A 24 3.34 -8.13 23.96
CA GLU A 24 2.20 -9.06 23.87
C GLU A 24 2.36 -10.27 24.80
N GLY A 25 3.54 -10.46 25.42
CA GLY A 25 3.82 -11.61 26.28
C GLY A 25 3.83 -12.95 25.53
N ILE A 26 4.11 -12.94 24.23
CA ILE A 26 4.09 -14.13 23.36
C ILE A 26 5.50 -14.70 23.16
N SER A 27 5.60 -15.85 22.47
CA SER A 27 6.90 -16.40 22.11
C SER A 27 7.56 -15.58 20.99
N TYR A 28 8.89 -15.56 20.94
CA TYR A 28 9.64 -14.89 19.88
C TYR A 28 9.21 -15.37 18.47
N ALA A 29 8.98 -16.68 18.31
CA ALA A 29 8.51 -17.25 17.06
C ALA A 29 7.11 -16.75 16.67
N ALA A 30 6.20 -16.59 17.63
CA ALA A 30 4.88 -16.02 17.39
C ALA A 30 4.98 -14.55 16.99
N ALA A 31 5.77 -13.75 17.70
CA ALA A 31 5.99 -12.34 17.37
C ALA A 31 6.59 -12.15 15.97
N ALA A 32 7.59 -12.96 15.60
CA ALA A 32 8.17 -12.93 14.25
C ALA A 32 7.14 -13.29 13.17
N ARG A 33 6.28 -14.28 13.44
CA ARG A 33 5.21 -14.67 12.53
C ARG A 33 4.17 -13.57 12.35
N GLU A 34 3.78 -12.89 13.42
CA GLU A 34 2.82 -11.77 13.36
C GLU A 34 3.38 -10.61 12.53
N LEU A 35 4.63 -10.20 12.76
CA LEU A 35 5.27 -9.16 11.95
C LEU A 35 5.34 -9.53 10.47
N TYR A 36 5.68 -10.79 10.16
CA TYR A 36 5.67 -11.29 8.79
C TYR A 36 4.29 -11.19 8.14
N LEU A 37 3.23 -11.63 8.82
CA LEU A 37 1.87 -11.59 8.29
C LEU A 37 1.39 -10.15 8.03
N VAL A 38 1.72 -9.22 8.94
CA VAL A 38 1.43 -7.80 8.76
C VAL A 38 2.12 -7.26 7.50
N GLU A 39 3.39 -7.60 7.29
CA GLU A 39 4.13 -7.10 6.13
C GLU A 39 3.63 -7.72 4.82
N VAL A 40 3.29 -9.01 4.82
CA VAL A 40 2.63 -9.67 3.68
C VAL A 40 1.31 -8.97 3.34
N ALA A 41 0.47 -8.67 4.33
CA ALA A 41 -0.80 -7.99 4.11
C ALA A 41 -0.62 -6.58 3.51
N LYS A 42 0.41 -5.82 3.95
CA LYS A 42 0.75 -4.53 3.35
C LYS A 42 1.21 -4.68 1.90
N HIS A 43 2.03 -5.68 1.59
CA HIS A 43 2.45 -5.93 0.22
C HIS A 43 1.29 -6.35 -0.68
N SER A 44 0.44 -7.26 -0.22
CA SER A 44 -0.75 -7.69 -0.97
C SER A 44 -1.68 -6.52 -1.27
N SER A 45 -1.95 -5.65 -0.29
CA SER A 45 -2.81 -4.48 -0.49
C SER A 45 -2.20 -3.47 -1.47
N LYS A 46 -0.88 -3.23 -1.44
CA LYS A 46 -0.18 -2.39 -2.43
C LYS A 46 -0.29 -2.94 -3.84
N VAL A 47 -0.08 -4.24 -4.03
CA VAL A 47 -0.19 -4.89 -5.35
C VAL A 47 -1.61 -4.78 -5.88
N VAL A 48 -2.62 -5.09 -5.06
CA VAL A 48 -4.03 -4.97 -5.44
C VAL A 48 -4.41 -3.53 -5.77
N ALA A 49 -3.94 -2.55 -5.00
CA ALA A 49 -4.17 -1.14 -5.26
C ALA A 49 -3.52 -0.68 -6.59
N GLN A 50 -2.30 -1.15 -6.87
CA GLN A 50 -1.59 -0.84 -8.10
C GLN A 50 -2.28 -1.46 -9.33
N GLU A 51 -2.74 -2.71 -9.24
CA GLU A 51 -3.52 -3.34 -10.31
C GLU A 51 -4.85 -2.62 -10.56
N GLY A 52 -5.53 -2.22 -9.48
CA GLY A 52 -6.75 -1.41 -9.56
C GLY A 52 -6.51 -0.07 -10.25
N PHE A 53 -5.44 0.62 -9.86
CA PHE A 53 -5.03 1.89 -10.47
C PHE A 53 -4.73 1.72 -11.96
N SER A 54 -3.95 0.72 -12.36
CA SER A 54 -3.63 0.46 -13.77
C SER A 54 -4.89 0.16 -14.60
N LYS A 55 -5.86 -0.58 -14.05
CA LYS A 55 -7.14 -0.85 -14.72
C LYS A 55 -7.97 0.42 -14.91
N ILE A 56 -8.01 1.29 -13.90
CA ILE A 56 -8.68 2.59 -13.97
C ILE A 56 -8.00 3.47 -15.02
N MET A 57 -6.67 3.55 -15.01
CA MET A 57 -5.91 4.32 -15.99
C MET A 57 -6.14 3.84 -17.42
N ALA A 58 -6.10 2.53 -17.66
CA ALA A 58 -6.39 1.96 -18.97
C ALA A 58 -7.83 2.25 -19.44
N GLN A 59 -8.80 2.31 -18.53
CA GLN A 59 -10.16 2.73 -18.85
C GLN A 59 -10.25 4.22 -19.16
N ILE A 60 -9.56 5.08 -18.39
CA ILE A 60 -9.54 6.52 -18.64
C ILE A 60 -8.90 6.83 -19.99
N GLU A 61 -7.72 6.26 -20.29
CA GLU A 61 -7.03 6.43 -21.58
C GLU A 61 -7.90 5.96 -22.76
N LYS A 62 -8.64 4.86 -22.59
CA LYS A 62 -9.56 4.36 -23.62
C LYS A 62 -10.73 5.30 -23.90
N HIS A 63 -11.28 5.96 -22.87
CA HIS A 63 -12.49 6.79 -23.02
C HIS A 63 -12.19 8.29 -23.16
N TYR A 64 -10.99 8.74 -22.78
CA TYR A 64 -10.55 10.13 -22.79
C TYR A 64 -9.12 10.25 -23.35
N PRO A 65 -8.86 9.85 -24.61
CA PRO A 65 -7.51 9.76 -25.18
C PRO A 65 -6.82 11.13 -25.37
N GLU A 66 -7.57 12.24 -25.36
CA GLU A 66 -7.06 13.57 -25.76
C GLU A 66 -7.11 14.63 -24.64
N GLN A 67 -7.41 14.26 -23.39
CA GLN A 67 -7.44 15.23 -22.29
C GLN A 67 -6.25 15.04 -21.35
N PRO A 68 -5.38 16.05 -21.16
CA PRO A 68 -4.38 15.99 -20.10
C PRO A 68 -5.10 15.80 -18.75
N ILE A 69 -4.72 14.75 -18.02
CA ILE A 69 -5.37 14.22 -16.80
C ILE A 69 -5.71 15.31 -15.76
N ILE A 70 -4.91 16.38 -15.73
CA ILE A 70 -5.08 17.53 -14.83
C ILE A 70 -6.35 18.34 -15.15
N GLU A 71 -6.74 18.46 -16.43
CA GLU A 71 -7.95 19.18 -16.82
C GLU A 71 -9.23 18.39 -16.55
N ALA A 72 -9.21 17.07 -16.72
CA ALA A 72 -10.37 16.21 -16.44
C ALA A 72 -10.68 16.16 -14.93
N LEU A 73 -9.65 16.06 -14.08
CA LEU A 73 -9.80 16.09 -12.62
C LEU A 73 -10.27 17.46 -12.10
N ASN A 74 -9.76 18.55 -12.68
CA ASN A 74 -10.18 19.91 -12.32
C ASN A 74 -11.59 20.24 -12.85
N SER A 75 -11.99 19.71 -14.01
CA SER A 75 -13.33 19.90 -14.57
C SER A 75 -14.43 19.22 -13.75
N ASN A 76 -14.11 18.11 -13.06
CA ASN A 76 -15.07 17.40 -12.22
C ASN A 76 -15.23 18.03 -10.83
N LYS A 77 -14.24 18.79 -10.36
CA LYS A 77 -14.31 19.56 -9.10
C LYS A 77 -15.26 20.77 -9.19
N GLY A 78 -15.57 21.23 -10.40
CA GLY A 78 -16.46 22.38 -10.65
C GLY A 78 -17.95 22.06 -10.83
N LYS A 79 -18.33 20.79 -11.09
CA LYS A 79 -19.72 20.44 -11.46
C LYS A 79 -20.63 19.99 -10.29
N GLY A 80 -20.17 20.10 -9.05
CA GLY A 80 -20.91 19.65 -7.87
C GLY A 80 -21.79 20.70 -7.18
N LYS A 81 -22.03 21.88 -7.77
CA LYS A 81 -22.74 22.99 -7.11
C LYS A 81 -23.85 23.65 -7.92
N GLU A 82 -24.52 22.91 -8.79
CA GLU A 82 -25.70 23.43 -9.50
C GLU A 82 -26.82 22.38 -9.47
N ASN A 83 -27.39 22.11 -8.29
CA ASN A 83 -28.73 21.53 -8.19
C ASN A 83 -29.32 21.76 -6.78
N GLU A 84 -29.34 23.01 -6.34
CA GLU A 84 -30.27 23.49 -5.31
C GLU A 84 -30.77 24.87 -5.75
N ALA A 85 -31.93 24.89 -6.43
CA ALA A 85 -32.83 26.03 -6.55
C ALA A 85 -34.23 25.53 -6.91
#